data_AF-A0A164PHS1-F1
#
_entry.id   AF-A0A164PHS1-F1
#
_cell.length_a   1.000
_cell.length_b   1.000
_cell.length_c   1.000
_cell.angle_alpha   90.00
_cell.angle_beta   90.00
_cell.angle_gamma   90.00
#
_symmetry.space_group_name_H-M   'P 1'
#
loop_
_entity.id
_entity.type
_entity.pdbx_description
1 polymer ?
#
loop_
_entity_poly.entity_id
_entity_poly.type
_entity_poly.pdbx_seq_one_letter_code
_entity_poly.pdbx_strand_id
1 'polypeptide(L)'
;MTDSPDQAQASVFIAVLCTEIAAVSLQIEESERSAQTAWESGQASARLWHVEAARSQRNTLYELHRQLDALHDRFPGTADTSLTSRKLSELKG
;
A
#
# COMPACT_ATOMS: atom_id res chain seq x y z
N MET A 1 -2.50 -11.70 -27.94
CA MET A 1 -2.64 -10.26 -27.66
C MET A 1 -1.36 -9.84 -26.99
N THR A 2 -0.56 -9.05 -27.68
CA THR A 2 0.77 -8.65 -27.26
C THR A 2 0.64 -7.74 -26.04
N ASP A 3 1.28 -8.08 -24.92
CA ASP A 3 1.48 -7.14 -23.82
C ASP A 3 2.16 -5.89 -24.39
N SER A 4 1.44 -4.76 -24.41
CA SER A 4 2.03 -3.49 -24.82
C SER A 4 3.14 -3.13 -23.82
N PRO A 5 4.29 -2.58 -24.25
CA PRO A 5 5.33 -2.09 -23.33
C PRO A 5 4.76 -1.21 -22.19
N ASP A 6 3.73 -0.42 -22.49
CA ASP A 6 3.01 0.42 -21.50
C ASP A 6 2.32 -0.42 -20.41
N GLN A 7 1.76 -1.58 -20.77
CA GLN A 7 1.09 -2.49 -19.83
C GLN A 7 2.11 -3.22 -18.94
N ALA A 8 3.26 -3.61 -19.51
CA ALA A 8 4.35 -4.18 -18.73
C ALA A 8 4.90 -3.15 -17.73
N GLN A 9 5.07 -1.90 -18.16
CA GLN A 9 5.52 -0.81 -17.28
C GLN A 9 4.47 -0.48 -16.20
N ALA A 10 3.18 -0.44 -16.55
CA ALA A 10 2.10 -0.22 -15.60
C ALA A 10 2.08 -1.29 -14.50
N SER A 11 2.30 -2.57 -14.85
CA SER A 11 2.41 -3.67 -13.90
C SER A 11 3.54 -3.47 -12.88
N VAL A 12 4.69 -2.95 -13.32
CA VAL A 12 5.81 -2.63 -12.42
C VAL A 12 5.43 -1.51 -11.45
N PHE A 13 4.82 -0.42 -11.95
CA PHE A 13 4.36 0.67 -11.08
C PHE A 13 3.31 0.21 -10.06
N ILE A 14 2.38 -0.65 -10.47
CA ILE A 14 1.39 -1.26 -9.57
C ILE A 14 2.08 -2.06 -8.46
N ALA A 15 3.09 -2.87 -8.78
CA ALA A 15 3.83 -3.63 -7.78
C ALA A 15 4.56 -2.71 -6.78
N VAL A 16 5.13 -1.59 -7.25
CA VAL A 16 5.74 -0.57 -6.39
C VAL A 16 4.71 0.07 -5.48
N LEU A 17 3.57 0.53 -6.03
CA LEU A 17 2.49 1.13 -5.24
C LEU A 17 1.95 0.17 -4.18
N CYS A 18 1.75 -1.11 -4.51
CA CYS A 18 1.34 -2.12 -3.53
C CYS A 18 2.36 -2.28 -2.40
N THR A 19 3.65 -2.24 -2.72
CA THR A 19 4.72 -2.29 -1.72
C THR A 19 4.70 -1.05 -0.81
N GLU A 20 4.53 0.13 -1.39
CA GLU A 20 4.44 1.39 -0.65
C GLU A 20 3.19 1.47 0.22
N ILE A 21 2.03 1.02 -0.28
CA ILE A 21 0.78 0.90 0.47
C ILE A 21 0.99 0.01 1.70
N ALA A 22 1.63 -1.15 1.54
CA ALA A 22 1.93 -2.04 2.65
C ALA A 22 2.87 -1.37 3.68
N ALA A 23 3.91 -0.67 3.22
CA ALA A 23 4.84 0.03 4.09
C ALA A 23 4.16 1.16 4.89
N VAL A 24 3.36 2.01 4.23
CA VAL A 24 2.63 3.11 4.89
C VAL A 24 1.58 2.56 5.86
N SER A 25 0.92 1.45 5.53
CA SER A 25 -0.02 0.78 6.43
C SER A 25 0.67 0.34 7.73
N LEU A 26 1.86 -0.25 7.63
CA LEU A 26 2.66 -0.63 8.80
C LEU A 26 3.07 0.60 9.64
N GLN A 27 3.43 1.72 9.00
CA GLN A 27 3.77 2.96 9.70
C GLN A 27 2.58 3.56 10.47
N ILE A 28 1.37 3.42 9.93
CA ILE A 28 0.14 3.83 10.63
C ILE A 28 -0.04 2.99 11.89
N GLU A 29 0.05 1.66 11.77
CA GLU A 29 -0.07 0.75 12.93
C GLU A 29 0.98 1.06 14.00
N GLU A 30 2.21 1.35 13.60
CA GLU A 30 3.30 1.72 14.52
C GLU A 30 3.03 3.05 15.22
N SER A 31 2.54 4.05 14.49
CA SER A 31 2.20 5.36 15.04
C SER A 31 1.02 5.26 16.02
N GLU A 32 0.00 4.47 15.70
CA GLU A 32 -1.14 4.20 16.58
C GLU A 32 -0.71 3.47 17.86
N ARG A 33 0.15 2.44 17.73
CA ARG A 33 0.73 1.73 18.89
C ARG A 33 1.53 2.69 19.78
N SER A 34 2.35 3.54 19.17
CA SER A 34 3.17 4.52 19.91
C SER A 34 2.30 5.58 20.60
N ALA A 35 1.22 6.03 19.96
CA ALA A 35 0.25 6.93 20.58
C ALA A 35 -0.42 6.29 21.80
N GLN A 36 -0.77 5.00 21.72
CA GLN A 36 -1.35 4.25 22.83
C GLN A 36 -0.35 4.13 24.00
N THR A 37 0.90 3.75 23.74
CA THR A 37 1.95 3.68 24.76
C THR A 37 2.22 5.04 25.42
N ALA A 38 2.25 6.12 24.64
CA ALA A 38 2.41 7.47 25.16
C ALA A 38 1.23 7.89 26.03
N TRP A 39 0.00 7.50 25.68
CA TRP A 39 -1.19 7.75 26.50
C TRP A 39 -1.12 7.03 27.85
N GLU A 40 -0.79 5.73 27.83
CA GLU A 40 -0.63 4.91 29.05
C GLU A 40 0.47 5.45 29.98
N SER A 41 1.51 6.06 29.39
CA SER A 41 2.62 6.67 30.13
C SER A 41 2.38 8.13 30.53
N GLY A 42 1.20 8.70 30.24
CA GLY A 42 0.87 10.09 30.56
C GLY A 42 1.60 11.16 29.72
N GLN A 43 2.22 10.77 28.61
CA GLN A 43 3.01 11.64 27.75
C GLN A 43 2.12 12.33 26.69
N ALA A 44 1.38 13.36 27.10
CA ALA A 44 0.38 14.02 26.25
C ALA A 44 0.95 14.56 24.92
N SER A 45 2.12 15.22 24.95
CA SER A 45 2.74 15.77 23.74
C SER A 45 3.19 14.69 22.76
N ALA A 46 3.78 13.60 23.25
CA ALA A 46 4.20 12.47 22.43
C ALA A 46 2.99 11.79 21.79
N ARG A 47 1.92 11.58 22.56
CA ARG A 47 0.65 11.06 22.04
C ARG A 47 0.12 11.91 20.89
N LEU A 48 0.04 13.23 21.06
CA LEU A 48 -0.44 14.14 20.01
C LEU A 48 0.42 14.05 18.75
N TRP A 49 1.74 14.00 18.90
CA TRP A 49 2.66 13.86 17.78
C TRP A 49 2.39 12.56 16.99
N HIS A 50 2.26 11.42 17.68
CA HIS A 50 1.97 10.14 17.03
C HIS A 50 0.58 10.09 16.36
N VAL A 51 -0.43 10.73 16.95
CA VAL A 51 -1.77 10.83 16.35
C VAL A 51 -1.74 11.65 15.05
N GLU A 52 -1.04 12.78 15.05
CA GLU A 52 -0.89 13.60 13.83
C GLU A 52 -0.03 12.89 12.77
N ALA A 53 0.99 12.12 13.18
CA ALA A 53 1.76 11.28 12.26
C ALA A 53 0.87 10.23 11.58
N ALA A 54 0.07 9.48 12.35
CA ALA A 54 -0.89 8.50 11.81
C ALA A 54 -1.90 9.15 10.87
N ARG A 55 -2.36 10.36 11.19
CA ARG A 55 -3.26 11.13 10.32
C ARG A 55 -2.61 11.51 8.99
N SER A 56 -1.37 12.00 9.02
CA SER A 56 -0.61 12.33 7.81
C SER A 56 -0.40 11.10 6.93
N GLN A 57 0.00 9.98 7.54
CA GLN A 57 0.21 8.70 6.83
C GLN A 57 -1.09 8.17 6.21
N ARG A 58 -2.26 8.33 6.87
CA ARG A 58 -3.56 7.97 6.27
C ARG A 58 -3.89 8.80 5.03
N ASN A 59 -3.52 10.07 4.99
CA ASN A 59 -3.69 10.88 3.78
C ASN A 59 -2.79 10.38 2.64
N THR A 60 -1.54 10.02 2.95
CA THR A 60 -0.64 9.38 1.99
C THR A 60 -1.20 8.07 1.47
N LEU A 61 -1.69 7.20 2.37
CA LEU A 61 -2.28 5.92 2.02
C LEU A 61 -3.48 6.08 1.06
N TYR A 62 -4.33 7.07 1.33
CA TYR A 62 -5.45 7.39 0.45
C TYR A 62 -4.98 7.78 -0.96
N GLU A 63 -3.98 8.65 -1.07
CA GLU A 63 -3.46 9.08 -2.38
C GLU A 63 -2.79 7.91 -3.14
N LEU A 64 -2.08 7.02 -2.44
CA LEU A 64 -1.50 5.81 -3.06
C LEU A 64 -2.58 4.88 -3.62
N HIS A 65 -3.66 4.65 -2.86
CA HIS A 65 -4.80 3.88 -3.34
C HIS A 65 -5.47 4.55 -4.55
N ARG A 66 -5.66 5.87 -4.50
CA ARG A 66 -6.21 6.62 -5.62
C ARG A 66 -5.36 6.49 -6.89
N GLN A 67 -4.03 6.50 -6.76
CA GLN A 67 -3.12 6.31 -7.89
C GLN A 67 -3.18 4.87 -8.44
N LEU A 68 -3.28 3.89 -7.56
CA LEU A 68 -3.46 2.49 -7.93
C LEU A 68 -4.76 2.27 -8.70
N ASP A 69 -5.87 2.82 -8.21
CA ASP A 69 -7.17 2.74 -8.86
C ASP A 69 -7.14 3.39 -10.25
N ALA A 70 -6.50 4.57 -10.37
CA ALA A 70 -6.33 5.24 -11.67
C ALA A 70 -5.50 4.43 -12.66
N LEU A 71 -4.50 3.68 -12.19
CA LEU A 71 -3.71 2.78 -13.04
C LEU A 71 -4.52 1.56 -13.48
N HIS A 72 -5.31 0.96 -12.58
CA HIS A 72 -6.18 -0.15 -12.93
C HIS A 72 -7.27 0.24 -13.93
N ASP A 73 -7.88 1.43 -13.78
CA ASP A 73 -8.88 1.95 -14.72
C ASP A 73 -8.26 2.16 -16.12
N ARG A 74 -7.05 2.70 -16.19
CA ARG A 74 -6.33 2.91 -17.44
C ARG A 74 -5.80 1.62 -18.07
N PHE A 75 -5.40 0.64 -17.26
CA PHE A 75 -4.79 -0.62 -17.70
C PHE A 75 -5.52 -1.83 -17.09
N PRO A 76 -6.74 -2.15 -17.52
CA PRO A 76 -7.58 -3.16 -16.88
C PRO A 76 -6.96 -4.58 -16.90
N GLY A 77 -6.06 -4.87 -17.83
CA GLY A 77 -5.32 -6.14 -17.89
C GLY A 77 -4.24 -6.32 -16.81
N THR A 78 -4.05 -5.34 -15.91
CA THR A 78 -3.05 -5.40 -14.82
C THR A 78 -3.67 -5.73 -13.45
N ALA A 79 -4.98 -5.53 -13.30
CA ALA A 79 -5.73 -5.83 -12.08
C ALA A 79 -5.88 -7.34 -11.81
N ASP A 80 -5.68 -8.18 -12.84
CA ASP A 80 -5.83 -9.64 -12.76
C ASP A 80 -4.54 -10.36 -12.32
N THR A 81 -3.77 -9.75 -11.42
CA THR A 81 -2.55 -10.37 -10.86
C THR A 81 -2.86 -11.44 -9.80
N SER A 82 -4.15 -11.65 -9.46
CA SER A 82 -4.62 -12.76 -8.62
C SER A 82 -4.44 -14.13 -9.30
N LEU A 83 -4.27 -14.18 -10.63
CA LEU A 83 -4.07 -15.43 -11.38
C LEU A 83 -2.60 -15.88 -11.49
N THR A 84 -1.63 -15.01 -11.17
CA THR A 84 -0.20 -15.34 -11.32
C THR A 84 0.36 -16.23 -10.21
N SER A 85 -0.21 -16.20 -9.00
CA SER A 85 0.18 -17.12 -7.91
C SER A 85 -0.31 -18.56 -8.14
N ARG A 86 -1.39 -18.77 -8.90
CA ARG A 86 -1.91 -20.12 -9.19
C ARG A 86 -1.07 -20.87 -10.22
N LYS A 87 -0.51 -20.17 -11.22
CA LYS A 87 0.34 -20.78 -12.26
C LYS A 87 1.72 -21.18 -11.77
N LEU A 88 2.27 -20.53 -10.74
CA LEU A 88 3.56 -20.89 -10.15
C LEU A 88 3.51 -22.15 -9.27
N SER A 89 2.33 -22.53 -8.78
CA SER A 89 2.13 -23.77 -8.02
C SER A 89 1.98 -25.01 -8.92
N GLU A 90 1.56 -24.85 -10.18
CA GLU A 90 1.36 -25.96 -11.12
C GLU A 90 2.61 -26.35 -11.91
N LEU A 91 3.69 -25.54 -11.86
CA LEU A 91 4.97 -25.81 -12.52
C LEU A 91 6.00 -26.54 -11.62
N LYS A 92 5.61 -26.91 -10.39
CA LYS A 92 6.43 -27.72 -9.45
C LYS A 92 5.81 -29.10 -9.13
N GLY A 93 4.87 -29.56 -9.96
CA GLY A 93 4.31 -30.91 -9.92
C GLY A 93 5.09 -31.87 -10.80
#